data_AF-A0A3N1UXN2-F1
#
_entry.id   AF-A0A3N1UXN2-F1
#
_cell.length_a   1.000
_cell.length_b   1.000
_cell.length_c   1.000
_cell.angle_alpha   90.00
_cell.angle_beta   90.00
_cell.angle_gamma   90.00
#
_symmetry.space_group_name_H-M   'P 1'
#
loop_
_entity.id
_entity.type
_entity.pdbx_description
1 polymer ?
#
loop_
_entity_poly.entity_id
_entity_poly.type
_entity_poly.pdbx_seq_one_letter_code
_entity_poly.pdbx_strand_id
1 'polypeptide(L)'
;MTVRKNQAALTPEEKRAFTNALLELKRTGVYDRFVTTHNGFIMADTDSGDRVGHRSPSFLPWHRRFLLEFEAALQKVDPKVALPYWDWTADRTSRSSLWAADFLGGTGRARDGQVMDGPFAYAAGKFNVNVRVDGRAYLRRALGEGVAELPTKAEVEAVLAMPVYDMAPWNSSSNGFRNHLEGWRGANLHNRVHVWVGGQMATGVSPNDPVFWMHHAYVDKLWAEWQARHPKSTYLPAAGTTNVVDLNDTMRPWNDVTPADLLDHRKFYTFDAEPVPAVAASQR
;
A
#
# COMPACT_ATOMS: atom_id res chain seq x y z
N MET A 1 -21.46 -4.00 0.77
CA MET A 1 -20.21 -3.67 0.06
C MET A 1 -19.28 -3.01 1.05
N THR A 2 -18.02 -3.40 1.10
CA THR A 2 -17.04 -2.92 2.09
C THR A 2 -16.64 -1.47 1.80
N VAL A 3 -16.58 -0.63 2.84
CA VAL A 3 -16.15 0.78 2.74
C VAL A 3 -14.82 0.95 3.45
N ARG A 4 -13.78 1.34 2.71
CA ARG A 4 -12.46 1.69 3.25
C ARG A 4 -12.47 3.15 3.69
N LYS A 5 -12.18 3.38 4.97
CA LYS A 5 -12.24 4.71 5.59
C LYS A 5 -10.87 5.34 5.77
N ASN A 6 -10.81 6.66 5.82
CA ASN A 6 -9.61 7.35 6.29
C ASN A 6 -9.33 6.93 7.73
N GLN A 7 -8.09 6.56 8.04
CA GLN A 7 -7.65 6.19 9.38
C GLN A 7 -8.03 7.24 10.44
N ALA A 8 -8.00 8.53 10.07
CA ALA A 8 -8.30 9.64 10.97
C ALA A 8 -9.78 9.72 11.37
N ALA A 9 -10.67 9.12 10.56
CA ALA A 9 -12.11 9.09 10.78
C ALA A 9 -12.58 7.83 11.51
N LEU A 10 -11.67 6.89 11.82
CA LEU A 10 -12.04 5.67 12.53
C LEU A 10 -12.45 5.97 13.96
N THR A 11 -13.53 5.34 14.41
CA THR A 11 -13.91 5.35 15.82
C THR A 11 -12.94 4.50 16.66
N PRO A 12 -12.90 4.68 18.00
CA PRO A 12 -12.13 3.81 18.88
C PRO A 12 -12.49 2.31 18.73
N GLU A 13 -13.77 2.00 18.47
CA GLU A 13 -14.26 0.64 18.22
C GLU A 13 -13.66 0.07 16.93
N GLU A 14 -13.63 0.85 15.86
CA GLU A 14 -13.10 0.44 14.56
C GLU A 14 -11.59 0.24 14.61
N LYS A 15 -10.86 1.14 15.28
CA LYS A 15 -9.42 0.98 15.54
C LYS A 15 -9.14 -0.32 16.29
N ARG A 16 -9.88 -0.57 17.37
CA ARG A 16 -9.75 -1.78 18.21
C ARG A 16 -10.07 -3.05 17.43
N ALA A 17 -11.17 -3.07 16.67
CA ALA A 17 -11.54 -4.21 15.84
C ALA A 17 -10.46 -4.53 14.80
N PHE A 18 -9.94 -3.50 14.12
CA PHE A 18 -8.86 -3.65 13.15
C PHE A 18 -7.58 -4.20 13.79
N THR A 19 -7.12 -3.62 14.91
CA THR A 19 -5.91 -4.09 15.61
C THR A 19 -6.07 -5.53 16.12
N ASN A 20 -7.25 -5.89 16.62
CA ASN A 20 -7.52 -7.25 17.10
C ASN A 20 -7.48 -8.27 15.94
N ALA A 21 -8.07 -7.93 14.78
CA ALA A 21 -8.03 -8.79 13.61
C ALA A 21 -6.59 -9.00 13.11
N LEU A 22 -5.75 -7.95 13.09
CA LEU A 22 -4.34 -8.07 12.74
C LEU A 22 -3.57 -9.01 13.69
N LEU A 23 -3.77 -8.84 15.00
CA LEU A 23 -3.12 -9.68 16.01
C LEU A 23 -3.59 -11.14 15.90
N GLU A 24 -4.83 -11.40 15.52
CA GLU A 24 -5.32 -12.76 15.30
C GLU A 24 -4.72 -13.39 14.04
N LEU A 25 -4.62 -12.64 12.93
CA LEU A 25 -3.90 -13.11 11.74
C LEU A 25 -2.42 -13.39 12.06
N LYS A 26 -1.81 -12.60 12.94
CA LYS A 26 -0.45 -12.81 13.42
C LYS A 26 -0.34 -14.10 14.25
N ARG A 27 -1.25 -14.29 15.21
CA ARG A 27 -1.30 -15.48 16.08
C ARG A 27 -1.45 -16.78 15.31
N THR A 28 -2.26 -16.77 14.24
CA THR A 28 -2.51 -17.93 13.38
C THR A 28 -1.43 -18.17 12.32
N GLY A 29 -0.45 -17.28 12.20
CA GLY A 29 0.62 -17.34 11.19
C GLY A 29 0.17 -16.94 9.78
N VAL A 30 -1.10 -16.57 9.59
CA VAL A 30 -1.63 -16.12 8.30
C VAL A 30 -0.94 -14.82 7.87
N TYR A 31 -0.71 -13.89 8.80
CA TYR A 31 -0.05 -12.61 8.52
C TYR A 31 1.35 -12.79 7.92
N ASP A 32 2.13 -13.75 8.43
CA ASP A 32 3.52 -13.97 7.99
C ASP A 32 3.60 -14.51 6.56
N ARG A 33 2.54 -15.15 6.05
CA ARG A 33 2.46 -15.56 4.64
C ARG A 33 2.46 -14.35 3.71
N PHE A 34 1.73 -13.29 4.08
CA PHE A 34 1.73 -12.04 3.32
C PHE A 34 3.12 -11.39 3.31
N VAL A 35 3.79 -11.33 4.46
CA VAL A 35 5.17 -10.80 4.55
C VAL A 35 6.13 -11.60 3.66
N THR A 36 6.01 -12.93 3.69
CA THR A 36 6.85 -13.83 2.89
C THR A 36 6.62 -13.64 1.40
N THR A 37 5.35 -13.61 0.96
CA THR A 37 4.98 -13.40 -0.43
C THR A 37 5.53 -12.08 -0.95
N HIS A 38 5.24 -10.97 -0.26
CA HIS A 38 5.71 -9.65 -0.68
C HIS A 38 7.25 -9.57 -0.79
N ASN A 39 7.97 -10.08 0.21
CA ASN A 39 9.43 -10.07 0.17
C ASN A 39 9.98 -10.92 -0.98
N GLY A 40 9.32 -12.03 -1.32
CA GLY A 40 9.66 -12.83 -2.50
C GLY A 40 9.62 -12.03 -3.80
N PHE A 41 8.57 -11.24 -4.01
CA PHE A 41 8.45 -10.38 -5.20
C PHE A 41 9.43 -9.20 -5.18
N ILE A 42 9.64 -8.54 -4.04
CA ILE A 42 10.68 -7.49 -3.92
C ILE A 42 12.06 -8.02 -4.35
N MET A 43 12.41 -9.25 -3.95
CA MET A 43 13.69 -9.86 -4.28
C MET A 43 13.78 -10.36 -5.72
N ALA A 44 12.66 -10.79 -6.31
CA ALA A 44 12.60 -11.35 -7.66
C ALA A 44 12.48 -10.28 -8.76
N ASP A 45 11.74 -9.20 -8.51
CA ASP A 45 11.45 -8.18 -9.52
C ASP A 45 12.70 -7.35 -9.83
N THR A 46 13.13 -7.36 -11.10
CA THR A 46 14.32 -6.62 -11.56
C THR A 46 13.99 -5.74 -12.76
N ASP A 47 14.74 -4.66 -13.00
CA ASP A 47 14.50 -3.73 -14.14
C ASP A 47 14.85 -4.33 -15.51
N SER A 48 15.66 -5.38 -15.54
CA SER A 48 16.13 -6.06 -16.76
C SER A 48 15.61 -7.49 -16.92
N GLY A 49 14.95 -8.05 -15.90
CA GLY A 49 14.38 -9.39 -15.91
C GLY A 49 12.87 -9.37 -15.73
N ASP A 50 12.31 -10.48 -15.29
CA ASP A 50 10.91 -10.62 -14.91
C ASP A 50 10.54 -9.67 -13.75
N ARG A 51 9.33 -9.07 -13.81
CA ARG A 51 8.83 -8.13 -12.79
C ARG A 51 7.31 -8.09 -12.72
N VAL A 52 6.75 -8.29 -11.53
CA VAL A 52 5.30 -8.46 -11.32
C VAL A 52 4.75 -7.53 -10.24
N GLY A 53 5.31 -7.56 -9.03
CA GLY A 53 4.76 -6.84 -7.87
C GLY A 53 5.23 -5.40 -7.77
N HIS A 54 6.43 -5.10 -8.26
CA HIS A 54 7.10 -3.81 -8.10
C HIS A 54 7.83 -3.40 -9.38
N ARG A 55 8.19 -2.12 -9.45
CA ARG A 55 8.95 -1.48 -10.54
C ARG A 55 8.45 -1.86 -11.92
N SER A 56 7.15 -2.06 -12.07
CA SER A 56 6.51 -2.52 -13.29
C SER A 56 5.06 -2.01 -13.33
N PRO A 57 4.42 -1.99 -14.50
CA PRO A 57 3.04 -1.54 -14.63
C PRO A 57 2.07 -2.28 -13.70
N SER A 58 2.29 -3.58 -13.46
CA SER A 58 1.42 -4.37 -12.59
C SER A 58 1.55 -4.05 -11.11
N PHE A 59 2.45 -3.15 -10.69
CA PHE A 59 2.56 -2.68 -9.30
C PHE A 59 1.20 -2.35 -8.67
N LEU A 60 0.36 -1.57 -9.37
CA LEU A 60 -0.93 -1.13 -8.87
C LEU A 60 -1.97 -2.28 -8.77
N PRO A 61 -2.27 -3.02 -9.85
CA PRO A 61 -3.21 -4.15 -9.77
C PRO A 61 -2.72 -5.27 -8.84
N TRP A 62 -1.42 -5.53 -8.78
CA TRP A 62 -0.84 -6.54 -7.88
C TRP A 62 -1.10 -6.17 -6.41
N HIS A 63 -0.80 -4.92 -6.01
CA HIS A 63 -1.09 -4.48 -4.65
C HIS A 63 -2.59 -4.38 -4.36
N ARG A 64 -3.43 -4.02 -5.33
CA ARG A 64 -4.90 -4.09 -5.19
C ARG A 64 -5.36 -5.51 -4.87
N ARG A 65 -4.90 -6.53 -5.61
CA ARG A 65 -5.21 -7.93 -5.31
C ARG A 65 -4.67 -8.36 -3.94
N PHE A 66 -3.44 -7.97 -3.63
CA PHE A 66 -2.80 -8.27 -2.34
C PHE A 66 -3.61 -7.71 -1.16
N LEU A 67 -4.12 -6.48 -1.28
CA LEU A 67 -5.01 -5.85 -0.32
C LEU A 67 -6.36 -6.57 -0.23
N LEU A 68 -6.94 -6.98 -1.36
CA LEU A 68 -8.21 -7.73 -1.37
C LEU A 68 -8.11 -9.05 -0.60
N GLU A 69 -7.03 -9.81 -0.80
CA GLU A 69 -6.82 -11.06 -0.06
C GLU A 69 -6.58 -10.83 1.43
N PHE A 70 -5.83 -9.78 1.76
CA PHE A 70 -5.58 -9.41 3.14
C PHE A 70 -6.86 -8.94 3.86
N GLU A 71 -7.68 -8.11 3.20
CA GLU A 71 -8.98 -7.67 3.70
C GLU A 71 -9.95 -8.84 3.89
N ALA A 72 -10.00 -9.78 2.95
CA ALA A 72 -10.77 -11.00 3.09
C ALA A 72 -10.29 -11.87 4.27
N ALA A 73 -8.98 -11.91 4.55
CA ALA A 73 -8.45 -12.60 5.73
C ALA A 73 -8.85 -11.91 7.04
N LEU A 74 -8.82 -10.57 7.08
CA LEU A 74 -9.31 -9.81 8.24
C LEU A 74 -10.81 -10.06 8.47
N GLN A 75 -11.61 -10.08 7.39
CA GLN A 75 -13.06 -10.30 7.46
C GLN A 75 -13.46 -11.72 7.91
N LYS A 76 -12.57 -12.71 7.75
CA LYS A 76 -12.75 -14.03 8.36
C LYS A 76 -12.61 -14.01 9.88
N VAL A 77 -11.88 -13.03 10.44
CA VAL A 77 -11.78 -12.82 11.89
C VAL A 77 -12.95 -11.97 12.38
N ASP A 78 -13.20 -10.84 11.72
CA ASP A 78 -14.34 -9.97 12.01
C ASP A 78 -14.92 -9.41 10.70
N PRO A 79 -16.15 -9.82 10.30
CA PRO A 79 -16.74 -9.45 9.02
C PRO A 79 -17.06 -7.95 8.90
N LYS A 80 -16.99 -7.18 10.00
CA LYS A 80 -17.19 -5.72 9.98
C LYS A 80 -15.91 -4.94 9.68
N VAL A 81 -14.74 -5.60 9.71
CA VAL A 81 -13.46 -4.95 9.45
C VAL A 81 -13.30 -4.66 7.95
N ALA A 82 -12.92 -3.43 7.66
CA ALA A 82 -12.46 -2.98 6.36
C ALA A 82 -11.03 -2.45 6.50
N LEU A 83 -10.26 -2.43 5.41
CA LEU A 83 -8.95 -1.80 5.40
C LEU A 83 -9.10 -0.28 5.45
N PRO A 84 -8.58 0.41 6.48
CA PRO A 84 -8.47 1.85 6.43
C PRO A 84 -7.31 2.28 5.53
N TYR A 85 -7.35 3.51 5.06
CA TYR A 85 -6.23 4.13 4.34
C TYR A 85 -5.61 5.27 5.15
N TRP A 86 -4.30 5.45 4.99
CA TRP A 86 -3.55 6.56 5.59
C TRP A 86 -3.30 7.63 4.52
N ASP A 87 -4.05 8.73 4.60
CA ASP A 87 -3.75 9.92 3.81
C ASP A 87 -2.53 10.64 4.40
N TRP A 88 -1.34 10.21 3.98
CA TRP A 88 -0.07 10.80 4.41
C TRP A 88 0.14 12.24 3.93
N THR A 89 -0.69 12.75 3.00
CA THR A 89 -0.66 14.16 2.59
C THR A 89 -1.31 15.09 3.60
N ALA A 90 -2.24 14.56 4.41
CA ALA A 90 -2.92 15.26 5.50
C ALA A 90 -2.32 14.92 6.87
N ASP A 91 -2.20 13.62 7.18
CA ASP A 91 -1.64 13.10 8.42
C ASP A 91 -0.13 12.88 8.32
N ARG A 92 0.61 13.98 8.29
CA ARG A 92 2.03 13.98 7.88
C ARG A 92 3.05 13.97 9.02
N THR A 93 2.61 13.92 10.26
CA THR A 93 3.50 14.07 11.42
C THR A 93 3.51 12.81 12.27
N SER A 94 4.61 12.58 12.98
CA SER A 94 4.73 11.52 13.99
C SER A 94 3.78 11.69 15.18
N ARG A 95 3.04 12.81 15.26
CA ARG A 95 2.03 13.10 16.29
C ARG A 95 0.60 12.82 15.82
N SER A 96 0.39 12.38 14.57
CA SER A 96 -0.95 11.99 14.10
C SER A 96 -1.54 10.88 14.97
N SER A 97 -2.87 10.85 15.07
CA SER A 97 -3.62 9.81 15.79
C SER A 97 -3.41 8.39 15.23
N LEU A 98 -2.81 8.28 14.03
CA LEU A 98 -2.32 7.03 13.47
C LEU A 98 -1.30 6.34 14.39
N TRP A 99 -0.37 7.14 14.93
CA TRP A 99 0.78 6.70 15.70
C TRP A 99 0.53 6.65 17.22
N ALA A 100 -0.73 6.83 17.63
CA ALA A 100 -1.10 6.76 19.03
C ALA A 100 -1.04 5.33 19.57
N ALA A 101 -0.84 5.20 20.88
CA ALA A 101 -0.74 3.92 21.58
C ALA A 101 -2.05 3.09 21.57
N ASP A 102 -3.19 3.71 21.27
CA ASP A 102 -4.46 3.02 21.07
C ASP A 102 -4.65 2.50 19.63
N PHE A 103 -3.68 2.74 18.73
CA PHE A 103 -3.74 2.30 17.35
C PHE A 103 -2.46 1.62 16.84
N LEU A 104 -1.57 2.30 16.09
CA LEU A 104 -0.37 1.65 15.54
C LEU A 104 0.86 1.70 16.44
N GLY A 105 0.84 2.51 17.51
CA GLY A 105 2.04 2.83 18.30
C GLY A 105 2.98 3.79 17.55
N GLY A 106 3.88 4.42 18.31
CA GLY A 106 4.71 5.52 17.85
C GLY A 106 5.95 5.11 17.07
N THR A 107 6.90 6.06 17.02
CA THR A 107 8.24 5.82 16.49
C THR A 107 9.05 4.88 17.38
N GLY A 108 10.12 4.33 16.81
CA GLY A 108 11.07 3.53 17.56
C GLY A 108 11.92 4.38 18.52
N ARG A 109 12.37 3.78 19.62
CA ARG A 109 13.37 4.45 20.49
C ARG A 109 14.71 4.60 19.76
N ALA A 110 15.43 5.67 20.06
CA ALA A 110 16.65 6.07 19.34
C ALA A 110 17.75 4.99 19.25
N ARG A 111 17.90 4.14 20.28
CA ARG A 111 19.05 3.21 20.36
C ARG A 111 19.03 2.08 19.32
N ASP A 112 17.85 1.58 18.98
CA ASP A 112 17.68 0.38 18.14
C ASP A 112 16.44 0.42 17.24
N GLY A 113 15.71 1.54 17.26
CA GLY A 113 14.48 1.74 16.51
C GLY A 113 13.30 0.90 17.02
N GLN A 114 13.39 0.21 18.16
CA GLN A 114 12.30 -0.63 18.66
C GLN A 114 11.05 0.20 18.98
N VAL A 115 9.90 -0.18 18.43
CA VAL A 115 8.59 0.39 18.80
C VAL A 115 8.25 -0.05 20.24
N MET A 116 7.90 0.92 21.09
CA MET A 116 7.80 0.73 22.54
C MET A 116 6.37 0.76 23.09
N ASP A 117 5.40 1.20 22.29
CA ASP A 117 4.01 1.37 22.67
C ASP A 117 3.05 0.84 21.58
N GLY A 118 1.77 0.80 21.92
CA GLY A 118 0.74 0.26 21.05
C GLY A 118 0.66 -1.27 21.02
N PRO A 119 -0.36 -1.82 20.33
CA PRO A 119 -0.66 -3.25 20.30
C PRO A 119 0.43 -4.08 19.60
N PHE A 120 1.31 -3.44 18.82
CA PHE A 120 2.36 -4.10 18.03
C PHE A 120 3.75 -3.98 18.66
N ALA A 121 3.88 -3.31 19.81
CA ALA A 121 5.13 -3.29 20.57
C ALA A 121 5.50 -4.72 21.01
N TYR A 122 6.79 -5.03 20.95
CA TYR A 122 7.30 -6.35 21.36
C TYR A 122 6.91 -6.72 22.80
N ALA A 123 6.89 -5.73 23.70
CA ALA A 123 6.49 -5.90 25.10
C ALA A 123 5.03 -6.33 25.28
N ALA A 124 4.16 -6.08 24.29
CA ALA A 124 2.78 -6.56 24.32
C ALA A 124 2.66 -8.08 24.10
N GLY A 125 3.74 -8.75 23.65
CA GLY A 125 3.83 -10.21 23.54
C GLY A 125 2.99 -10.85 22.43
N LYS A 126 2.33 -10.04 21.58
CA LYS A 126 1.39 -10.50 20.54
C LYS A 126 1.89 -10.28 19.11
N PHE A 127 3.03 -9.62 18.93
CA PHE A 127 3.53 -9.24 17.61
C PHE A 127 5.05 -9.45 17.47
N ASN A 128 5.43 -10.66 17.08
CA ASN A 128 6.84 -11.02 16.81
C ASN A 128 7.16 -10.85 15.32
N VAL A 129 8.28 -10.23 14.99
CA VAL A 129 8.78 -10.16 13.62
C VAL A 129 9.48 -11.48 13.28
N ASN A 130 8.75 -12.39 12.62
CA ASN A 130 9.21 -13.75 12.33
C ASN A 130 9.98 -13.81 11.00
N VAL A 131 9.38 -13.28 9.92
CA VAL A 131 9.99 -13.14 8.60
C VAL A 131 10.83 -11.87 8.61
N ARG A 132 12.15 -12.00 8.54
CA ARG A 132 13.07 -10.92 8.89
C ARG A 132 14.27 -10.85 7.96
N VAL A 133 14.73 -9.62 7.73
CA VAL A 133 15.98 -9.33 7.00
C VAL A 133 17.16 -9.11 7.96
N ASP A 134 16.91 -8.97 9.26
CA ASP A 134 17.93 -8.90 10.30
C ASP A 134 17.58 -9.80 11.50
N GLY A 135 18.47 -9.95 12.47
CA GLY A 135 18.31 -10.89 13.58
C GLY A 135 17.29 -10.49 14.66
N ARG A 136 16.66 -9.30 14.60
CA ARG A 136 15.78 -8.76 15.64
C ARG A 136 14.34 -9.18 15.41
N ALA A 137 13.67 -9.61 16.48
CA ALA A 137 12.30 -10.14 16.45
C ALA A 137 11.22 -9.09 16.82
N TYR A 138 11.57 -7.81 16.85
CA TYR A 138 10.66 -6.72 17.22
C TYR A 138 10.45 -5.73 16.08
N LEU A 139 9.25 -5.12 16.06
CA LEU A 139 8.92 -4.05 15.14
C LEU A 139 9.84 -2.84 15.40
N ARG A 140 10.33 -2.26 14.31
CA ARG A 140 11.16 -1.07 14.30
C ARG A 140 10.57 0.01 13.42
N ARG A 141 10.75 1.27 13.83
CA ARG A 141 10.40 2.49 13.07
C ARG A 141 11.41 3.59 13.37
N ALA A 142 11.53 4.54 12.46
CA ALA A 142 12.37 5.73 12.60
C ALA A 142 11.70 6.91 11.87
N LEU A 143 10.53 7.31 12.37
CA LEU A 143 9.63 8.23 11.67
C LEU A 143 10.31 9.57 11.38
N GLY A 144 10.52 9.85 10.08
CA GLY A 144 11.14 11.09 9.60
C GLY A 144 12.67 11.12 9.64
N GLU A 145 13.34 10.04 10.05
CA GLU A 145 14.82 10.01 10.10
C GLU A 145 15.45 9.75 8.73
N GLY A 146 14.89 8.82 7.94
CA GLY A 146 15.42 8.48 6.61
C GLY A 146 15.15 9.54 5.55
N VAL A 147 14.05 10.28 5.71
CA VAL A 147 13.67 11.44 4.91
C VAL A 147 12.79 12.33 5.77
N ALA A 148 13.01 13.65 5.73
CA ALA A 148 12.38 14.57 6.69
C ALA A 148 10.85 14.66 6.53
N GLU A 149 10.38 14.75 5.29
CA GLU A 149 8.99 15.08 4.99
C GLU A 149 8.29 13.98 4.19
N LEU A 150 7.04 13.72 4.54
CA LEU A 150 6.11 12.93 3.74
C LEU A 150 5.67 13.69 2.49
N PRO A 151 5.20 13.00 1.45
CA PRO A 151 4.69 13.67 0.28
C PRO A 151 3.48 14.56 0.58
N THR A 152 3.39 15.64 -0.17
CA THR A 152 2.37 16.68 -0.03
C THR A 152 1.22 16.47 -1.01
N LYS A 153 0.08 17.12 -0.72
CA LYS A 153 -1.07 17.12 -1.63
C LYS A 153 -0.71 17.69 -3.01
N ALA A 154 0.11 18.75 -3.07
CA ALA A 154 0.51 19.34 -4.35
C ALA A 154 1.34 18.38 -5.21
N GLU A 155 2.23 17.59 -4.60
CA GLU A 155 2.99 16.56 -5.32
C GLU A 155 2.09 15.43 -5.81
N VAL A 156 1.10 15.01 -4.99
CA VAL A 156 0.07 14.05 -5.42
C VAL A 156 -0.75 14.58 -6.60
N GLU A 157 -1.22 15.82 -6.52
CA GLU A 157 -1.99 16.46 -7.60
C GLU A 157 -1.22 16.52 -8.92
N ALA A 158 0.09 16.81 -8.87
CA ALA A 158 0.95 16.80 -10.06
C ALA A 158 1.06 15.40 -10.70
N VAL A 159 1.15 14.34 -9.88
CA VAL A 159 1.17 12.96 -10.38
C VAL A 159 -0.20 12.53 -10.90
N LEU A 160 -1.28 12.89 -10.22
CA LEU A 160 -2.66 12.61 -10.66
C LEU A 160 -3.01 13.32 -11.98
N ALA A 161 -2.33 14.40 -12.34
CA ALA A 161 -2.53 15.10 -13.62
C ALA A 161 -1.89 14.39 -14.83
N MET A 162 -1.03 13.39 -14.61
CA MET A 162 -0.34 12.70 -15.70
C MET A 162 -1.32 11.87 -16.55
N PRO A 163 -1.41 12.07 -17.88
CA PRO A 163 -2.47 11.46 -18.69
C PRO A 163 -2.21 9.99 -19.05
N VAL A 164 -0.97 9.53 -18.95
CA VAL A 164 -0.55 8.18 -19.37
C VAL A 164 -0.29 7.32 -18.15
N TYR A 165 -0.89 6.11 -18.13
CA TYR A 165 -0.76 5.15 -17.04
C TYR A 165 0.70 4.78 -16.76
N ASP A 166 1.40 4.27 -17.76
CA ASP A 166 2.82 3.92 -17.70
C ASP A 166 3.42 4.00 -19.10
N MET A 167 4.74 3.97 -19.20
CA MET A 167 5.45 4.06 -20.48
C MET A 167 6.60 3.06 -20.56
N ALA A 168 6.96 2.67 -21.78
CA ALA A 168 8.19 1.93 -22.03
C ALA A 168 9.41 2.66 -21.40
N PRO A 169 10.38 1.93 -20.81
CA PRO A 169 10.57 0.47 -20.89
C PRO A 169 9.83 -0.34 -19.79
N TRP A 170 8.75 0.21 -19.21
CA TRP A 170 7.88 -0.48 -18.25
C TRP A 170 8.62 -0.95 -16.99
N ASN A 171 9.52 -0.10 -16.49
CA ASN A 171 10.36 -0.40 -15.33
C ASN A 171 10.58 0.82 -14.42
N SER A 172 11.55 0.79 -13.50
CA SER A 172 11.87 1.91 -12.61
C SER A 172 12.31 3.19 -13.35
N SER A 173 12.67 3.09 -14.63
CA SER A 173 13.09 4.21 -15.47
C SER A 173 11.97 4.88 -16.26
N SER A 174 10.77 4.30 -16.23
CA SER A 174 9.61 4.78 -16.98
C SER A 174 9.17 6.19 -16.61
N ASN A 175 8.56 6.87 -17.58
CA ASN A 175 7.66 7.98 -17.32
C ASN A 175 6.21 7.47 -17.18
N GLY A 176 5.26 8.33 -16.84
CA GLY A 176 3.86 7.96 -16.63
C GLY A 176 3.47 7.90 -15.15
N PHE A 177 2.16 7.85 -14.93
CA PHE A 177 1.52 7.90 -13.62
C PHE A 177 2.04 6.81 -12.67
N ARG A 178 2.06 5.54 -13.10
CA ARG A 178 2.47 4.38 -12.28
C ARG A 178 3.83 4.62 -11.65
N ASN A 179 4.85 4.96 -12.44
CA ASN A 179 6.21 5.07 -11.94
C ASN A 179 6.44 6.31 -11.06
N HIS A 180 5.69 7.39 -11.29
CA HIS A 180 5.73 8.59 -10.46
C HIS A 180 4.98 8.40 -9.13
N LEU A 181 3.88 7.65 -9.15
CA LEU A 181 3.16 7.23 -7.95
C LEU A 181 4.00 6.24 -7.13
N GLU A 182 4.60 5.24 -7.77
CA GLU A 182 5.49 4.28 -7.11
C GLU A 182 6.72 4.99 -6.51
N GLY A 183 7.29 5.95 -7.25
CA GLY A 183 8.27 6.90 -6.75
C GLY A 183 9.72 6.62 -7.15
N TRP A 184 9.96 5.89 -8.24
CA TRP A 184 11.31 5.76 -8.83
C TRP A 184 11.72 6.96 -9.68
N ARG A 185 10.76 7.83 -10.02
CA ARG A 185 10.93 9.08 -10.74
C ARG A 185 10.07 10.18 -10.12
N GLY A 186 10.41 11.44 -10.42
CA GLY A 186 9.66 12.61 -9.97
C GLY A 186 9.72 12.83 -8.47
N ALA A 187 8.59 13.29 -7.90
CA ALA A 187 8.49 13.71 -6.49
C ALA A 187 8.65 12.57 -5.48
N ASN A 188 8.71 11.31 -5.93
CA ASN A 188 8.85 10.14 -5.08
C ASN A 188 7.70 10.05 -4.04
N LEU A 189 6.56 9.49 -4.44
CA LEU A 189 5.40 9.35 -3.54
C LEU A 189 5.52 8.09 -2.67
N HIS A 190 5.12 6.93 -3.19
CA HIS A 190 5.04 5.69 -2.41
C HIS A 190 6.37 5.29 -1.76
N ASN A 191 7.49 5.30 -2.51
CA ASN A 191 8.80 4.91 -1.98
C ASN A 191 9.26 5.84 -0.84
N ARG A 192 8.97 7.15 -0.91
CA ARG A 192 9.31 8.12 0.14
C ARG A 192 8.59 7.83 1.45
N VAL A 193 7.34 7.38 1.41
CA VAL A 193 6.60 6.99 2.63
C VAL A 193 7.26 5.77 3.29
N HIS A 194 7.65 4.76 2.50
CA HIS A 194 8.40 3.61 3.00
C HIS A 194 9.69 4.02 3.73
N VAL A 195 10.46 4.94 3.13
CA VAL A 195 11.69 5.49 3.73
C VAL A 195 11.40 6.33 4.97
N TRP A 196 10.33 7.14 4.94
CA TRP A 196 9.95 8.01 6.06
C TRP A 196 9.58 7.23 7.30
N VAL A 197 8.85 6.10 7.17
CA VAL A 197 8.53 5.24 8.31
C VAL A 197 9.78 4.53 8.85
N GLY A 198 10.68 4.11 7.95
CA GLY A 198 11.92 3.43 8.33
C GLY A 198 11.68 2.02 8.86
N GLY A 199 12.67 1.46 9.58
CA GLY A 199 12.55 0.13 10.19
C GLY A 199 12.24 -0.96 9.17
N GLN A 200 11.25 -1.82 9.45
CA GLN A 200 10.83 -2.85 8.47
C GLN A 200 10.17 -2.24 7.22
N MET A 201 9.46 -1.11 7.33
CA MET A 201 8.83 -0.44 6.19
C MET A 201 9.83 -0.04 5.09
N ALA A 202 11.10 0.18 5.44
CA ALA A 202 12.16 0.50 4.48
C ALA A 202 12.82 -0.74 3.84
N THR A 203 12.23 -1.94 3.96
CA THR A 203 12.82 -3.21 3.50
C THR A 203 11.80 -4.05 2.74
N GLY A 204 12.24 -5.14 2.10
CA GLY A 204 11.33 -6.05 1.38
C GLY A 204 10.30 -6.76 2.26
N VAL A 205 10.56 -6.83 3.58
CA VAL A 205 9.62 -7.34 4.58
C VAL A 205 8.77 -6.22 5.20
N SER A 206 8.52 -5.13 4.46
CA SER A 206 7.69 -4.00 4.88
C SER A 206 6.32 -4.36 5.41
N PRO A 207 5.62 -5.43 4.94
CA PRO A 207 4.34 -5.80 5.52
C PRO A 207 4.44 -6.30 6.97
N ASN A 208 5.63 -6.45 7.56
CA ASN A 208 5.76 -6.64 9.01
C ASN A 208 5.20 -5.44 9.80
N ASP A 209 5.21 -4.24 9.25
CA ASP A 209 4.59 -3.09 9.91
C ASP A 209 3.12 -3.00 9.48
N PRO A 210 2.14 -3.02 10.41
CA PRO A 210 0.74 -2.87 10.06
C PRO A 210 0.39 -1.60 9.28
N VAL A 211 1.20 -0.54 9.35
CA VAL A 211 0.96 0.68 8.54
C VAL A 211 1.11 0.42 7.04
N PHE A 212 1.83 -0.62 6.62
CA PHE A 212 1.96 -1.03 5.21
C PHE A 212 0.60 -1.11 4.52
N TRP A 213 -0.37 -1.72 5.18
CA TRP A 213 -1.70 -1.96 4.62
C TRP A 213 -2.47 -0.66 4.39
N MET A 214 -2.34 0.30 5.31
CA MET A 214 -3.00 1.61 5.19
C MET A 214 -2.32 2.51 4.17
N HIS A 215 -0.99 2.44 4.09
CA HIS A 215 -0.21 3.11 3.06
C HIS A 215 -0.62 2.65 1.67
N HIS A 216 -0.62 1.33 1.44
CA HIS A 216 -1.01 0.75 0.16
C HIS A 216 -2.49 0.94 -0.18
N ALA A 217 -3.38 0.95 0.82
CA ALA A 217 -4.78 1.32 0.61
C ALA A 217 -4.95 2.77 0.14
N TYR A 218 -4.08 3.69 0.56
CA TYR A 218 -4.10 5.07 0.04
C TYR A 218 -3.48 5.17 -1.36
N VAL A 219 -2.40 4.43 -1.65
CA VAL A 219 -1.86 4.34 -3.02
C VAL A 219 -2.91 3.80 -3.99
N ASP A 220 -3.67 2.79 -3.56
CA ASP A 220 -4.79 2.23 -4.30
C ASP A 220 -5.94 3.24 -4.49
N LYS A 221 -6.24 4.05 -3.46
CA LYS A 221 -7.20 5.17 -3.57
C LYS A 221 -6.73 6.18 -4.62
N LEU A 222 -5.45 6.56 -4.62
CA LEU A 222 -4.89 7.48 -5.61
C LEU A 222 -4.97 6.91 -7.04
N TRP A 223 -4.84 5.60 -7.21
CA TRP A 223 -5.09 4.97 -8.50
C TRP A 223 -6.55 5.09 -8.94
N ALA A 224 -7.51 4.85 -8.04
CA ALA A 224 -8.93 5.07 -8.32
C ALA A 224 -9.24 6.54 -8.68
N GLU A 225 -8.63 7.50 -7.98
CA GLU A 225 -8.74 8.92 -8.31
C GLU A 225 -8.16 9.27 -9.67
N TRP A 226 -7.01 8.70 -10.02
CA TRP A 226 -6.42 8.85 -11.35
C TRP A 226 -7.33 8.29 -12.45
N GLN A 227 -7.91 7.10 -12.25
CA GLN A 227 -8.85 6.50 -13.20
C GLN A 227 -10.10 7.38 -13.42
N ALA A 228 -10.61 8.01 -12.36
CA ALA A 228 -11.74 8.93 -12.45
C ALA A 228 -11.39 10.23 -13.20
N ARG A 229 -10.16 10.72 -13.07
CA ARG A 229 -9.64 11.92 -13.76
C ARG A 229 -9.32 11.65 -15.24
N HIS A 230 -8.92 10.42 -15.57
CA HIS A 230 -8.49 10.03 -16.90
C HIS A 230 -9.33 8.86 -17.46
N PRO A 231 -10.65 8.99 -17.62
CA PRO A 231 -11.53 7.89 -18.03
C PRO A 231 -11.26 7.34 -19.43
N LYS A 232 -10.48 8.07 -20.25
CA LYS A 232 -10.04 7.64 -21.59
C LYS A 232 -8.66 6.96 -21.59
N SER A 233 -7.93 7.05 -20.48
CA SER A 233 -6.64 6.36 -20.31
C SER A 233 -6.88 4.96 -19.79
N THR A 234 -6.06 4.01 -20.20
CA THR A 234 -6.17 2.60 -19.84
C THR A 234 -4.85 2.09 -19.28
N TYR A 235 -4.88 0.91 -18.67
CA TYR A 235 -3.67 0.20 -18.29
C TYR A 235 -2.80 -0.08 -19.52
N LEU A 236 -1.51 0.13 -19.36
CA LEU A 236 -0.48 -0.16 -20.35
C LEU A 236 0.65 -0.93 -19.66
N PRO A 237 1.29 -1.90 -20.32
CA PRO A 237 1.10 -2.31 -21.70
C PRO A 237 -0.12 -3.23 -21.92
N ALA A 238 -0.56 -3.32 -23.18
CA ALA A 238 -1.79 -4.06 -23.54
C ALA A 238 -1.54 -5.53 -23.89
N ALA A 239 -0.41 -5.85 -24.55
CA ALA A 239 -0.06 -7.21 -24.99
C ALA A 239 1.39 -7.29 -25.53
N GLY A 240 1.96 -8.49 -25.47
CA GLY A 240 3.21 -8.86 -26.15
C GLY A 240 4.49 -8.33 -25.50
N THR A 241 4.46 -7.93 -24.23
CA THR A 241 5.61 -7.31 -23.56
C THR A 241 6.42 -8.33 -22.77
N THR A 242 7.64 -8.61 -23.21
CA THR A 242 8.52 -9.54 -22.51
C THR A 242 8.79 -9.10 -21.07
N ASN A 243 8.71 -10.04 -20.12
CA ASN A 243 9.01 -9.85 -18.70
C ASN A 243 8.09 -8.87 -17.94
N VAL A 244 6.98 -8.47 -18.53
CA VAL A 244 6.04 -7.50 -17.96
C VAL A 244 4.64 -8.09 -18.07
N VAL A 245 3.83 -7.92 -17.04
CA VAL A 245 2.42 -8.36 -17.07
C VAL A 245 1.61 -7.39 -17.94
N ASP A 246 1.17 -7.84 -19.11
CA ASP A 246 0.24 -7.10 -19.94
C ASP A 246 -1.18 -7.10 -19.36
N LEU A 247 -2.06 -6.25 -19.89
CA LEU A 247 -3.43 -6.04 -19.40
C LEU A 247 -4.22 -7.33 -19.11
N ASN A 248 -4.07 -8.35 -19.97
CA ASN A 248 -4.81 -9.61 -19.88
C ASN A 248 -3.95 -10.80 -19.43
N ASP A 249 -2.71 -10.56 -19.01
CA ASP A 249 -1.86 -11.60 -18.44
C ASP A 249 -2.25 -11.89 -17.00
N THR A 250 -2.17 -13.15 -16.59
CA THR A 250 -2.41 -13.51 -15.19
C THR A 250 -1.25 -13.06 -14.31
N MET A 251 -1.57 -12.54 -13.11
CA MET A 251 -0.57 -12.11 -12.15
C MET A 251 -0.20 -13.22 -11.18
N ARG A 252 1.10 -13.48 -11.05
CA ARG A 252 1.65 -14.30 -9.96
C ARG A 252 1.53 -13.55 -8.62
N PRO A 253 1.37 -14.27 -7.50
CA PRO A 253 1.39 -15.73 -7.38
C PRO A 253 0.03 -16.40 -7.65
N TRP A 254 -1.02 -15.61 -7.92
CA TRP A 254 -2.39 -16.12 -7.98
C TRP A 254 -2.70 -16.90 -9.25
N ASN A 255 -2.17 -16.44 -10.39
CA ASN A 255 -2.35 -17.06 -11.71
C ASN A 255 -3.81 -17.23 -12.15
N ASP A 256 -4.75 -16.55 -11.50
CA ASP A 256 -6.20 -16.63 -11.73
C ASP A 256 -6.87 -15.26 -11.91
N VAL A 257 -6.08 -14.18 -11.90
CA VAL A 257 -6.55 -12.79 -11.99
C VAL A 257 -5.60 -11.97 -12.85
N THR A 258 -6.15 -11.08 -13.65
CA THR A 258 -5.42 -10.17 -14.55
C THR A 258 -5.52 -8.72 -14.08
N PRO A 259 -4.68 -7.80 -14.58
CA PRO A 259 -4.90 -6.36 -14.41
C PRO A 259 -6.30 -5.91 -14.85
N ALA A 260 -6.81 -6.44 -15.97
CA ALA A 260 -8.14 -6.13 -16.50
C ALA A 260 -9.27 -6.40 -15.49
N ASP A 261 -9.18 -7.50 -14.74
CA ASP A 261 -10.18 -7.87 -13.72
C ASP A 261 -10.26 -6.88 -12.57
N LEU A 262 -9.16 -6.17 -12.30
CA LEU A 262 -8.96 -5.33 -11.12
C LEU A 262 -9.05 -3.82 -11.41
N LEU A 263 -9.25 -3.41 -12.66
CA LEU A 263 -9.32 -1.99 -13.02
C LEU A 263 -10.45 -1.28 -12.27
N ASP A 264 -11.62 -1.92 -12.14
CA ASP A 264 -12.77 -1.34 -11.45
C ASP A 264 -12.84 -1.84 -10.00
N HIS A 265 -12.32 -1.03 -9.06
CA HIS A 265 -12.32 -1.38 -7.63
C HIS A 265 -13.73 -1.54 -7.06
N ARG A 266 -14.72 -0.88 -7.66
CA ARG A 266 -16.12 -0.88 -7.23
C ARG A 266 -16.83 -2.22 -7.46
N LYS A 267 -16.14 -3.23 -8.00
CA LYS A 267 -16.61 -4.61 -7.94
C LYS A 267 -16.40 -5.24 -6.56
N PHE A 268 -15.53 -4.65 -5.73
CA PHE A 268 -15.04 -5.25 -4.49
C PHE A 268 -15.27 -4.37 -3.26
N TYR A 269 -14.96 -3.06 -3.34
CA TYR A 269 -15.06 -2.11 -2.23
C TYR A 269 -15.24 -0.67 -2.75
N THR A 270 -15.55 0.25 -1.83
CA THR A 270 -15.54 1.70 -2.08
C THR A 270 -14.70 2.41 -1.02
N PHE A 271 -14.37 3.68 -1.26
CA PHE A 271 -13.80 4.58 -0.26
C PHE A 271 -14.87 5.47 0.38
N ASP A 272 -14.65 5.93 1.60
CA ASP A 272 -15.55 6.86 2.32
C ASP A 272 -15.68 8.24 1.66
N ALA A 273 -14.65 8.67 0.93
CA ALA A 273 -14.64 9.82 0.05
C ALA A 273 -14.26 9.36 -1.37
N GLU A 274 -15.25 8.88 -2.14
CA GLU A 274 -15.08 8.55 -3.55
C GLU A 274 -14.84 9.83 -4.37
N PRO A 275 -13.93 9.80 -5.36
CA PRO A 275 -13.85 10.85 -6.37
C PRO A 275 -15.17 10.92 -7.15
N VAL A 276 -15.82 12.08 -7.13
CA VAL A 276 -17.00 12.33 -7.95
C VAL A 276 -16.58 12.24 -9.42
N PRO A 277 -17.22 11.42 -10.27
CA PRO A 277 -16.92 11.39 -11.69
C PRO A 277 -17.04 12.80 -12.26
N ALA A 278 -16.07 13.23 -13.08
CA ALA A 278 -16.23 14.44 -13.86
C ALA A 278 -17.51 14.27 -14.71
N VAL A 279 -18.56 15.00 -14.36
CA VAL A 279 -19.80 15.03 -15.14
C VAL A 279 -19.38 15.40 -16.55
N ALA A 280 -19.63 14.51 -17.50
CA ALA A 280 -19.46 14.83 -18.91
C ALA A 280 -20.24 16.12 -19.16
N ALA A 281 -19.53 17.21 -19.42
CA ALA A 281 -20.15 18.45 -19.87
C ALA A 281 -20.89 18.09 -21.15
N SER A 282 -22.21 17.91 -21.04
CA SER A 282 -23.07 17.73 -22.19
C SER A 282 -22.93 19.00 -23.01
N GLN A 283 -22.40 18.85 -24.22
CA GLN A 283 -22.47 19.87 -25.24
C GLN A 283 -23.93 20.32 -25.36
N ARG A 284 -24.17 21.60 -25.11
CA ARG A 284 -25.30 22.34 -25.66
C ARG A 284 -24.76 23.27 -26.73
#